data_AF-A0A8T3QHL9-F1
#
_entry.id   AF-A0A8T3QHL9-F1
#
_cell.length_a   1.000
_cell.length_b   1.000
_cell.length_c   1.000
_cell.angle_alpha   90.00
_cell.angle_beta   90.00
_cell.angle_gamma   90.00
#
_symmetry.space_group_name_H-M   'P 1'
#
loop_
_entity.id
_entity.type
_entity.pdbx_description
1 polymer ?
#
loop_
_entity_poly.entity_id
_entity_poly.type
_entity_poly.pdbx_seq_one_letter_code
_entity_poly.pdbx_strand_id
1 'polypeptide(L)'
;MQSRTFLRIEGDLVSLVTEVIDREVTLPDLLAELTTAQVAITPRLPTGCRFWIRSGTTDRSVFVVEQPPSRRTIEYHASRRRDSEPTSYRLAVPYVVFVVSTIGEQIEGLSTYFRTQPIASLDATLFSSTLPNTNDDGIVCLGSVRVSGVSVGERVDALIGAFWASRFNQDLRRHPLPFSGGFRSWASRSRRDPLAALSMQYDPYWRTLRQVVAQMGGLAITDLPAGVPLPEEPTDADVLTPDPDVGGETDAIAS
;
A
#
# COMPACT_ATOMS: atom_id res chain seq x y z
N MET A 1 -18.86 36.53 -14.02
CA MET A 1 -17.74 36.72 -14.97
C MET A 1 -17.78 38.13 -15.54
N GLN A 2 -17.11 39.07 -14.88
CA GLN A 2 -16.89 40.41 -15.42
C GLN A 2 -15.47 40.46 -15.99
N SER A 3 -15.33 40.88 -17.24
CA SER A 3 -14.02 41.19 -17.82
C SER A 3 -13.85 42.70 -17.86
N ARG A 4 -12.70 43.18 -17.38
CA ARG A 4 -12.31 44.58 -17.45
C ARG A 4 -11.02 44.67 -18.23
N THR A 5 -10.97 45.59 -19.19
CA THR A 5 -9.75 45.84 -19.96
C THR A 5 -9.29 47.25 -19.68
N PHE A 6 -8.05 47.42 -19.26
CA PHE A 6 -7.46 48.72 -18.97
C PHE A 6 -5.99 48.76 -19.37
N LEU A 7 -5.49 49.97 -19.60
CA LEU A 7 -4.07 50.20 -19.84
C LEU A 7 -3.39 50.42 -18.48
N ARG A 8 -2.41 49.59 -18.15
CA ARG A 8 -1.53 49.78 -17.00
C ARG A 8 -0.26 50.48 -17.46
N ILE A 9 0.07 51.60 -16.82
CA ILE A 9 1.27 52.39 -17.12
C ILE A 9 2.19 52.32 -15.90
N GLU A 10 3.38 51.76 -16.08
CA GLU A 10 4.41 51.62 -15.04
C GLU A 10 5.73 52.18 -15.57
N GLY A 11 6.11 53.38 -15.11
CA GLY A 11 7.25 54.10 -15.67
C GLY A 11 6.99 54.50 -17.13
N ASP A 12 7.84 54.03 -18.04
CA ASP A 12 7.77 54.22 -19.49
C ASP A 12 7.10 53.05 -20.23
N LEU A 13 6.67 51.99 -19.53
CA LEU A 13 6.00 50.84 -20.11
C LEU A 13 4.47 50.98 -20.08
N VAL A 14 3.83 50.74 -21.22
CA VAL A 14 2.35 50.66 -21.33
C VAL A 14 1.95 49.22 -21.64
N SER A 15 1.13 48.63 -20.78
CA SER A 15 0.60 47.26 -20.93
C SER A 15 -0.91 47.29 -21.06
N LEU A 16 -1.46 46.58 -22.06
CA LEU A 16 -2.90 46.29 -22.12
C LEU A 16 -3.19 45.09 -21.21
N VAL A 17 -3.95 45.32 -20.14
CA VAL A 17 -4.31 44.29 -19.18
C VAL A 17 -5.79 43.95 -19.34
N THR A 18 -6.08 42.67 -19.55
CA THR A 18 -7.43 42.12 -19.47
C THR A 18 -7.55 41.32 -18.18
N GLU A 19 -8.32 41.85 -17.24
CA GLU A 19 -8.62 41.20 -15.97
C GLU A 19 -9.97 40.48 -16.08
N VAL A 20 -10.00 39.21 -15.67
CA VAL A 20 -11.22 38.40 -15.61
C VAL A 20 -11.50 38.07 -14.16
N ILE A 21 -12.60 38.61 -13.64
CA ILE A 21 -13.05 38.34 -12.28
C ILE A 21 -14.10 37.22 -12.35
N ASP A 22 -13.71 36.05 -11.85
CA ASP A 22 -14.57 34.87 -11.77
C ASP A 22 -15.59 35.00 -10.63
N ARG A 23 -15.13 35.41 -9.44
CA ARG A 23 -15.94 35.61 -8.24
C ARG A 23 -15.34 36.71 -7.35
N GLU A 24 -16.19 37.54 -6.76
CA GLU A 24 -15.83 38.48 -5.68
C GLU A 24 -16.37 37.97 -4.35
N VAL A 25 -15.56 38.03 -3.29
CA VAL A 25 -15.93 37.70 -1.91
C VAL A 25 -15.40 38.77 -0.98
N THR A 26 -16.05 38.97 0.17
CA THR A 26 -15.55 39.91 1.17
C THR A 26 -14.32 39.32 1.88
N LEU A 27 -13.41 40.19 2.32
CA LEU A 27 -12.24 39.74 3.09
C LEU A 27 -12.65 38.98 4.36
N PRO A 28 -13.66 39.41 5.15
CA PRO A 28 -14.16 38.62 6.28
C PRO A 28 -14.68 37.23 5.87
N ASP A 29 -15.40 37.10 4.76
CA ASP A 29 -15.90 35.81 4.29
C ASP A 29 -14.76 34.88 3.85
N LEU A 30 -13.75 35.43 3.15
CA LEU A 30 -12.55 34.69 2.77
C LEU A 30 -11.77 34.22 4.02
N LEU A 31 -11.58 35.09 5.00
CA LEU A 31 -10.89 34.75 6.25
C LEU A 31 -11.69 33.75 7.10
N ALA A 32 -13.02 33.86 7.12
CA ALA A 32 -13.92 32.89 7.75
C ALA A 32 -13.83 31.53 7.05
N GLU A 33 -13.79 31.49 5.71
CA GLU A 33 -13.60 30.28 4.90
C GLU A 33 -12.21 29.66 5.15
N LEU A 34 -11.15 30.48 5.24
CA LEU A 34 -9.79 30.05 5.56
C LEU A 34 -9.62 29.55 7.01
N THR A 35 -10.45 30.00 7.94
CA THR A 35 -10.43 29.54 9.34
C THR A 35 -11.39 28.38 9.61
N THR A 36 -12.44 28.22 8.79
CA THR A 36 -13.26 27.00 8.74
C THR A 36 -12.66 25.89 7.89
N ALA A 37 -11.70 26.22 7.02
CA ALA A 37 -10.70 25.28 6.54
C ALA A 37 -9.89 24.83 7.75
N GLN A 38 -10.43 23.86 8.50
CA GLN A 38 -9.66 23.03 9.40
C GLN A 38 -8.38 22.71 8.67
N VAL A 39 -7.25 23.06 9.29
CA VAL A 39 -5.95 22.51 8.90
C VAL A 39 -6.18 21.01 8.84
N ALA A 40 -6.36 20.48 7.64
CA ALA A 40 -6.54 19.07 7.43
C ALA A 40 -5.17 18.48 7.74
N ILE A 41 -4.95 18.16 9.01
CA ILE A 41 -3.87 17.29 9.40
C ILE A 41 -4.21 16.00 8.68
N THR A 42 -3.58 15.76 7.53
CA THR A 42 -3.77 14.54 6.76
C THR A 42 -3.58 13.40 7.74
N PRO A 43 -4.62 12.56 7.97
CA PRO A 43 -4.52 11.49 8.95
C PRO A 43 -3.27 10.67 8.61
N ARG A 44 -2.42 10.44 9.61
CA ARG A 44 -1.22 9.63 9.43
C ARG A 44 -1.64 8.29 8.81
N LEU A 45 -1.18 8.02 7.59
CA LEU A 45 -1.44 6.74 6.95
C LEU A 45 -0.70 5.63 7.70
N PRO A 46 -1.23 4.40 7.71
CA PRO A 46 -0.53 3.26 8.29
C PRO A 46 0.85 3.09 7.65
N THR A 47 1.79 2.55 8.42
CA THR A 47 3.14 2.29 7.96
C THR A 47 3.13 1.24 6.85
N GLY A 48 3.66 1.58 5.66
CA GLY A 48 3.64 0.68 4.50
C GLY A 48 2.32 0.72 3.70
N CYS A 49 1.45 1.70 3.96
CA CYS A 49 0.26 1.92 3.15
C CYS A 49 0.64 2.19 1.67
N ARG A 50 0.17 1.32 0.77
CA ARG A 50 0.32 1.44 -0.69
C ARG A 50 -0.88 2.12 -1.34
N PHE A 51 -2.07 1.81 -0.85
CA PHE A 51 -3.31 2.41 -1.32
C PHE A 51 -4.20 2.75 -0.14
N TRP A 52 -4.80 3.92 -0.18
CA TRP A 52 -5.92 4.29 0.68
C TRP A 52 -7.08 4.72 -0.20
N ILE A 53 -8.21 4.03 -0.05
CA ILE A 53 -9.40 4.23 -0.86
C ILE A 53 -10.54 4.54 0.08
N ARG A 54 -11.17 5.69 -0.12
CA ARG A 54 -12.34 6.11 0.62
C ARG A 54 -13.55 6.01 -0.29
N SER A 55 -14.63 5.44 0.21
CA SER A 55 -15.91 5.47 -0.48
C SER A 55 -16.45 6.89 -0.55
N GLY A 56 -16.92 7.30 -1.73
CA GLY A 56 -17.57 8.61 -1.91
C GLY A 56 -19.02 8.65 -1.41
N THR A 57 -19.64 7.48 -1.20
CA THR A 57 -21.06 7.35 -0.86
C THR A 57 -21.30 6.82 0.55
N THR A 58 -20.29 6.19 1.16
CA THR A 58 -20.33 5.65 2.52
C THR A 58 -19.11 6.12 3.31
N ASP A 59 -19.18 6.09 4.64
CA ASP A 59 -18.01 6.41 5.47
C ASP A 59 -16.99 5.26 5.54
N ARG A 60 -16.99 4.36 4.54
CA ARG A 60 -16.04 3.25 4.47
C ARG A 60 -14.70 3.70 3.90
N SER A 61 -13.63 3.24 4.51
CA SER A 61 -12.28 3.35 3.97
C SER A 61 -11.61 1.98 3.91
N VAL A 62 -10.73 1.80 2.93
CA VAL A 62 -9.89 0.61 2.78
C VAL A 62 -8.44 1.04 2.70
N PHE A 63 -7.61 0.44 3.55
CA PHE A 63 -6.16 0.61 3.57
C PHE A 63 -5.51 -0.67 3.08
N VAL A 64 -4.67 -0.55 2.05
CA VAL A 64 -3.80 -1.65 1.58
C VAL A 64 -2.41 -1.38 2.14
N VAL A 65 -2.00 -2.19 3.10
CA VAL A 65 -0.69 -2.10 3.75
C VAL A 65 0.18 -3.25 3.28
N GLU A 66 1.34 -2.92 2.73
CA GLU A 66 2.33 -3.91 2.30
C GLU A 66 3.51 -3.92 3.27
N GLN A 67 3.86 -5.11 3.76
CA GLN A 67 5.11 -5.34 4.47
C GLN A 67 6.11 -6.05 3.55
N PRO A 68 7.36 -5.58 3.45
CA PRO A 68 8.37 -6.21 2.62
C PRO A 68 8.76 -7.61 3.16
N PRO A 69 9.41 -8.43 2.33
CA PRO A 69 9.89 -9.76 2.72
C PRO A 69 10.76 -9.65 3.95
N SER A 70 10.47 -10.48 4.95
CA SER A 70 11.12 -10.38 6.25
C SER A 70 11.10 -11.71 7.00
N ARG A 71 11.93 -11.81 8.04
CA ARG A 71 11.87 -12.93 8.97
C ARG A 71 11.00 -12.57 10.15
N ARG A 72 9.83 -13.20 10.25
CA ARG A 72 8.85 -13.01 11.33
C ARG A 72 8.88 -14.17 12.31
N THR A 73 8.82 -13.84 13.60
CA THR A 73 8.55 -14.84 14.64
C THR A 73 7.05 -14.96 14.80
N ILE A 74 6.55 -16.19 14.82
CA ILE A 74 5.15 -16.51 15.06
C ILE A 74 5.05 -17.48 16.24
N GLU A 75 4.00 -17.35 17.04
CA GLU A 75 3.62 -18.36 18.03
C GLU A 75 2.52 -19.24 17.47
N TYR A 76 2.73 -20.54 17.45
CA TYR A 76 1.80 -21.49 16.85
C TYR A 76 1.40 -22.60 17.82
N HIS A 77 0.09 -22.73 18.05
CA HIS A 77 -0.53 -23.81 18.81
C HIS A 77 -1.06 -24.88 17.85
N ALA A 78 -0.37 -26.02 17.81
CA ALA A 78 -0.70 -27.12 16.90
C ALA A 78 -1.92 -27.96 17.33
N SER A 79 -2.30 -27.89 18.62
CA SER A 79 -3.36 -28.73 19.19
C SER A 79 -4.53 -27.87 19.65
N ARG A 80 -5.74 -28.40 19.46
CA ARG A 80 -6.98 -27.87 20.07
C ARG A 80 -7.06 -28.16 21.58
N ARG A 81 -6.08 -28.90 22.13
CA ARG A 81 -6.00 -29.17 23.57
C ARG A 81 -5.48 -27.93 24.29
N ARG A 82 -6.23 -27.51 25.31
CA ARG A 82 -6.01 -26.30 26.11
C ARG A 82 -4.61 -26.22 26.74
N ASP A 83 -3.95 -27.36 26.94
CA ASP A 83 -2.65 -27.45 27.64
C ASP A 83 -1.44 -27.65 26.71
N SER A 84 -1.61 -27.57 25.38
CA SER A 84 -0.45 -27.63 24.49
C SER A 84 0.33 -26.32 24.50
N GLU A 85 1.61 -26.39 24.83
CA GLU A 85 2.48 -25.21 24.81
C GLU A 85 2.65 -24.68 23.37
N PRO A 86 2.57 -23.35 23.17
CA PRO A 86 2.84 -22.74 21.88
C PRO A 86 4.28 -23.02 21.47
N THR A 87 4.48 -23.34 20.19
CA THR A 87 5.83 -23.40 19.63
C THR A 87 6.10 -22.13 18.83
N SER A 88 7.22 -21.49 19.13
CA SER A 88 7.69 -20.33 18.36
C SER A 88 8.44 -20.77 17.10
N TYR A 89 8.08 -20.19 15.95
CA TYR A 89 8.78 -20.40 14.67
C TYR A 89 9.25 -19.07 14.10
N ARG A 90 10.49 -19.02 13.61
CA ARG A 90 11.02 -17.87 12.87
C ARG A 90 11.00 -18.16 11.38
N LEU A 91 10.05 -17.57 10.67
CA LEU A 91 9.72 -17.84 9.27
C LEU A 91 10.16 -16.68 8.38
N ALA A 92 10.74 -16.99 7.24
CA ALA A 92 10.89 -16.05 6.14
C ALA A 92 9.54 -16.00 5.42
N VAL A 93 8.93 -14.82 5.40
CA VAL A 93 7.68 -14.54 4.71
C VAL A 93 7.96 -13.66 3.48
N PRO A 94 7.17 -13.81 2.41
CA PRO A 94 7.30 -12.97 1.23
C PRO A 94 6.71 -11.58 1.52
N TYR A 95 6.33 -10.81 0.49
CA TYR A 95 5.54 -9.61 0.73
C TYR A 95 4.21 -10.02 1.38
N VAL A 96 3.87 -9.40 2.51
CA VAL A 96 2.60 -9.65 3.20
C VAL A 96 1.71 -8.43 2.97
N VAL A 97 0.56 -8.67 2.36
CA VAL A 97 -0.41 -7.64 1.99
C VAL A 97 -1.58 -7.73 2.95
N PHE A 98 -1.76 -6.69 3.76
CA PHE A 98 -2.92 -6.53 4.61
C PHE A 98 -3.90 -5.58 3.93
N VAL A 99 -5.16 -5.99 3.85
CA VAL A 99 -6.26 -5.13 3.40
C VAL A 99 -7.18 -4.91 4.59
N VAL A 100 -7.31 -3.66 5.03
CA VAL A 100 -8.05 -3.29 6.23
C VAL A 100 -9.21 -2.39 5.85
N SER A 101 -10.43 -2.76 6.23
CA SER A 101 -11.60 -1.88 6.08
C SER A 101 -11.96 -1.21 7.38
N THR A 102 -12.42 0.04 7.28
CA THR A 102 -12.97 0.81 8.38
C THR A 102 -14.32 1.41 7.99
N ILE A 103 -15.17 1.68 8.98
CA ILE A 103 -16.30 2.62 8.89
C ILE A 103 -16.01 3.75 9.85
N GLY A 104 -15.87 4.97 9.32
CA GLY A 104 -15.28 6.08 10.06
C GLY A 104 -13.93 5.66 10.61
N GLU A 105 -13.78 5.71 11.93
CA GLU A 105 -12.55 5.30 12.61
C GLU A 105 -12.56 3.87 13.19
N GLN A 106 -13.63 3.11 12.99
CA GLN A 106 -13.77 1.76 13.52
C GLN A 106 -13.28 0.74 12.51
N ILE A 107 -12.44 -0.21 12.96
CA ILE A 107 -11.98 -1.32 12.12
C ILE A 107 -13.12 -2.33 11.95
N GLU A 108 -13.45 -2.63 10.71
CA GLU A 108 -14.49 -3.59 10.34
C GLU A 108 -13.91 -4.96 9.99
N GLY A 109 -12.77 -4.99 9.31
CA GLY A 109 -12.20 -6.22 8.80
C GLY A 109 -10.73 -6.11 8.46
N LEU A 110 -10.07 -7.26 8.53
CA LEU A 110 -8.67 -7.45 8.15
C LEU A 110 -8.60 -8.68 7.26
N SER A 111 -7.97 -8.53 6.10
CA SER A 111 -7.61 -9.64 5.22
C SER A 111 -6.11 -9.65 4.99
N THR A 112 -5.52 -10.84 4.81
CA THR A 112 -4.09 -11.01 4.57
C THR A 112 -3.83 -11.90 3.36
N TYR A 113 -2.86 -11.49 2.55
CA TYR A 113 -2.45 -12.16 1.32
C TYR A 113 -0.92 -12.13 1.19
N PHE A 114 -0.38 -12.93 0.27
CA PHE A 114 1.03 -12.93 -0.08
C PHE A 114 1.27 -12.43 -1.49
N ARG A 115 2.46 -11.88 -1.73
CA ARG A 115 3.02 -11.61 -3.06
C ARG A 115 4.51 -11.90 -3.06
N THR A 116 5.04 -12.33 -4.20
CA THR A 116 6.49 -12.54 -4.39
C THR A 116 7.22 -11.30 -4.93
N GLN A 117 6.46 -10.25 -5.26
CA GLN A 117 6.95 -8.97 -5.77
C GLN A 117 6.18 -7.80 -5.13
N PRO A 118 6.75 -6.58 -5.09
CA PRO A 118 6.07 -5.38 -4.60
C PRO A 118 4.79 -5.05 -5.37
N ILE A 119 3.78 -4.50 -4.70
CA ILE A 119 2.52 -4.02 -5.30
C ILE A 119 2.81 -2.85 -6.23
N ALA A 120 2.57 -3.08 -7.53
CA ALA A 120 2.67 -2.05 -8.57
C ALA A 120 1.33 -1.35 -8.84
N SER A 121 0.20 -2.07 -8.71
CA SER A 121 -1.13 -1.53 -9.02
C SER A 121 -2.23 -2.27 -8.26
N LEU A 122 -3.46 -1.75 -8.31
CA LEU A 122 -4.65 -2.44 -7.79
C LEU A 122 -4.98 -3.71 -8.59
N ASP A 123 -4.50 -3.86 -9.82
CA ASP A 123 -4.74 -5.06 -10.62
C ASP A 123 -3.75 -6.19 -10.31
N ALA A 124 -2.88 -5.98 -9.32
CA ALA A 124 -1.97 -6.99 -8.83
C ALA A 124 -2.68 -8.28 -8.44
N THR A 125 -2.15 -9.40 -8.95
CA THR A 125 -2.51 -10.74 -8.50
C THR A 125 -2.02 -10.97 -7.07
N LEU A 126 -2.79 -11.76 -6.33
CA LEU A 126 -2.55 -12.11 -4.95
C LEU A 126 -2.34 -13.63 -4.83
N PHE A 127 -1.58 -14.03 -3.83
CA PHE A 127 -1.53 -15.42 -3.39
C PHE A 127 -2.26 -15.56 -2.06
N SER A 128 -2.87 -16.72 -1.87
CA SER A 128 -3.49 -17.08 -0.60
C SER A 128 -2.47 -17.04 0.52
N SER A 129 -2.81 -16.38 1.63
CA SER A 129 -2.01 -16.45 2.84
C SER A 129 -2.08 -17.86 3.42
N THR A 130 -0.92 -18.41 3.75
CA THR A 130 -0.83 -19.68 4.47
C THR A 130 -0.68 -19.47 5.98
N LEU A 131 -0.84 -18.23 6.46
CA LEU A 131 -0.80 -17.92 7.88
C LEU A 131 -2.08 -18.40 8.56
N PRO A 132 -2.00 -18.93 9.80
CA PRO A 132 -3.19 -19.38 10.50
C PRO A 132 -4.05 -18.21 10.97
N ASN A 133 -5.18 -18.51 11.62
CA ASN A 133 -6.21 -17.53 11.98
C ASN A 133 -6.78 -16.74 10.77
N THR A 134 -6.60 -17.29 9.57
CA THR A 134 -7.08 -16.74 8.31
C THR A 134 -7.95 -17.80 7.63
N ASN A 135 -9.11 -17.42 7.10
CA ASN A 135 -9.95 -18.34 6.32
C ASN A 135 -9.50 -18.44 4.85
N ASP A 136 -10.20 -19.26 4.06
CA ASP A 136 -9.85 -19.50 2.64
C ASP A 136 -9.98 -18.24 1.76
N ASP A 137 -10.74 -17.23 2.19
CA ASP A 137 -10.89 -15.93 1.53
C ASP A 137 -9.81 -14.90 1.94
N GLY A 138 -8.91 -15.27 2.83
CA GLY A 138 -7.88 -14.37 3.36
C GLY A 138 -8.35 -13.52 4.54
N ILE A 139 -9.60 -13.67 5.01
CA ILE A 139 -10.15 -12.89 6.14
C ILE A 139 -9.55 -13.42 7.44
N VAL A 140 -8.97 -12.51 8.21
CA VAL A 140 -8.41 -12.79 9.53
C VAL A 140 -9.53 -12.79 10.58
N CYS A 141 -9.57 -13.83 11.40
CA CYS A 141 -10.42 -13.84 12.58
C CYS A 141 -9.81 -12.94 13.65
N LEU A 142 -10.43 -11.76 13.83
CA LEU A 142 -10.01 -10.78 14.82
C LEU A 142 -10.40 -11.17 16.26
N GLY A 143 -11.32 -12.12 16.44
CA GLY A 143 -11.78 -12.55 17.77
C GLY A 143 -12.21 -11.36 18.64
N SER A 144 -11.55 -11.20 19.79
CA SER A 144 -11.75 -10.10 20.73
C SER A 144 -10.60 -9.08 20.72
N VAL A 145 -9.78 -9.05 19.67
CA VAL A 145 -8.66 -8.11 19.55
C VAL A 145 -9.18 -6.68 19.65
N ARG A 146 -8.65 -5.94 20.62
CA ARG A 146 -8.90 -4.50 20.79
C ARG A 146 -7.59 -3.76 20.56
N VAL A 147 -7.64 -2.76 19.71
CA VAL A 147 -6.48 -1.92 19.39
C VAL A 147 -6.78 -0.47 19.74
N SER A 148 -5.75 0.23 20.20
CA SER A 148 -5.79 1.65 20.51
C SER A 148 -4.87 2.42 19.57
N GLY A 149 -5.16 3.71 19.38
CA GLY A 149 -4.40 4.59 18.52
C GLY A 149 -5.14 5.92 18.39
N VAL A 150 -4.38 7.01 18.31
CA VAL A 150 -4.94 8.37 18.20
C VAL A 150 -5.55 8.55 16.81
N SER A 151 -4.87 8.08 15.77
CA SER A 151 -5.35 8.09 14.40
C SER A 151 -5.77 6.70 13.91
N VAL A 152 -6.56 6.66 12.84
CA VAL A 152 -6.91 5.39 12.15
C VAL A 152 -5.65 4.66 11.69
N GLY A 153 -4.64 5.36 11.17
CA GLY A 153 -3.39 4.72 10.76
C GLY A 153 -2.66 4.03 11.91
N GLU A 154 -2.63 4.65 13.09
CA GLU A 154 -2.05 4.03 14.29
C GLU A 154 -2.84 2.81 14.74
N ARG A 155 -4.17 2.83 14.66
CA ARG A 155 -5.01 1.67 14.97
C ARG A 155 -4.78 0.53 13.99
N VAL A 156 -4.59 0.83 12.70
CA VAL A 156 -4.25 -0.17 11.67
C VAL A 156 -2.86 -0.75 11.94
N ASP A 157 -1.86 0.07 12.25
CA ASP A 157 -0.51 -0.41 12.60
C ASP A 157 -0.56 -1.31 13.86
N ALA A 158 -1.33 -0.91 14.87
CA ALA A 158 -1.55 -1.69 16.08
C ALA A 158 -2.28 -3.02 15.79
N LEU A 159 -3.24 -3.03 14.87
CA LEU A 159 -3.95 -4.24 14.43
C LEU A 159 -3.03 -5.23 13.73
N ILE A 160 -2.19 -4.76 12.81
CA ILE A 160 -1.21 -5.60 12.13
C ILE A 160 -0.18 -6.13 13.13
N GLY A 161 0.24 -5.31 14.10
CA GLY A 161 1.08 -5.73 15.22
C GLY A 161 0.43 -6.84 16.04
N ALA A 162 -0.85 -6.67 16.42
CA ALA A 162 -1.63 -7.64 17.17
C ALA A 162 -1.81 -8.96 16.40
N PHE A 163 -2.00 -8.90 15.08
CA PHE A 163 -2.06 -10.09 14.23
C PHE A 163 -0.77 -10.93 14.35
N TRP A 164 0.40 -10.31 14.21
CA TRP A 164 1.69 -11.00 14.33
C TRP A 164 1.97 -11.50 15.75
N ALA A 165 1.50 -10.78 16.77
CA ALA A 165 1.62 -11.19 18.17
C ALA A 165 0.54 -12.21 18.59
N SER A 166 -0.41 -12.53 17.71
CA SER A 166 -1.50 -13.45 18.05
C SER A 166 -1.00 -14.89 18.14
N ARG A 167 -1.70 -15.67 18.95
CA ARG A 167 -1.52 -17.11 19.03
C ARG A 167 -2.17 -17.75 17.81
N PHE A 168 -1.37 -18.11 16.82
CA PHE A 168 -1.84 -18.78 15.62
C PHE A 168 -2.27 -20.22 15.93
N ASN A 169 -3.45 -20.62 15.46
CA ASN A 169 -4.00 -21.96 15.68
C ASN A 169 -4.64 -22.54 14.39
N GLN A 170 -5.14 -23.77 14.46
CA GLN A 170 -5.75 -24.47 13.31
C GLN A 170 -7.28 -24.50 13.32
N ASP A 171 -7.94 -23.57 14.01
CA ASP A 171 -9.40 -23.64 14.13
C ASP A 171 -10.11 -23.23 12.83
N LEU A 172 -9.42 -22.48 11.97
CA LEU A 172 -9.87 -22.15 10.62
C LEU A 172 -9.20 -23.05 9.58
N ARG A 173 -9.94 -23.34 8.50
CA ARG A 173 -9.36 -23.92 7.28
C ARG A 173 -8.36 -22.93 6.72
N ARG A 174 -7.17 -23.43 6.36
CA ARG A 174 -6.10 -22.65 5.76
C ARG A 174 -5.66 -23.30 4.47
N HIS A 175 -5.13 -22.48 3.57
CA HIS A 175 -4.40 -22.97 2.40
C HIS A 175 -3.18 -23.82 2.84
N PRO A 176 -2.81 -24.85 2.05
CA PRO A 176 -1.65 -25.68 2.30
C PRO A 176 -0.41 -24.83 2.61
N LEU A 177 0.35 -25.26 3.63
CA LEU A 177 1.64 -24.62 3.89
C LEU A 177 2.57 -24.92 2.70
N PRO A 178 3.49 -24.00 2.34
CA PRO A 178 4.40 -24.17 1.21
C PRO A 178 5.38 -25.34 1.40
N PHE A 179 5.38 -25.98 2.57
CA PHE A 179 6.23 -27.12 2.91
C PHE A 179 5.40 -28.25 3.52
N SER A 180 5.57 -29.46 2.98
CA SER A 180 4.89 -30.67 3.45
C SER A 180 5.16 -30.99 4.93
N GLY A 181 6.34 -30.65 5.45
CA GLY A 181 6.66 -30.80 6.88
C GLY A 181 6.25 -29.60 7.76
N GLY A 182 5.29 -28.79 7.31
CA GLY A 182 4.66 -27.71 8.07
C GLY A 182 5.60 -26.58 8.52
N PHE A 183 5.22 -25.88 9.60
CA PHE A 183 5.99 -24.74 10.13
C PHE A 183 7.42 -25.09 10.54
N ARG A 184 7.67 -26.32 11.00
CA ARG A 184 9.03 -26.79 11.31
C ARG A 184 9.92 -26.80 10.06
N SER A 185 9.40 -27.31 8.95
CA SER A 185 10.13 -27.34 7.67
C SER A 185 10.30 -25.95 7.09
N TRP A 186 9.26 -25.11 7.21
CA TRP A 186 9.34 -23.71 6.81
C TRP A 186 10.42 -22.97 7.60
N ALA A 187 10.48 -23.11 8.93
CA ALA A 187 11.50 -22.48 9.76
C ALA A 187 12.92 -22.97 9.42
N SER A 188 13.08 -24.27 9.15
CA SER A 188 14.36 -24.84 8.70
C SER A 188 14.80 -24.26 7.36
N ARG A 189 13.90 -24.12 6.38
CA ARG A 189 14.20 -23.50 5.08
C ARG A 189 14.51 -22.01 5.23
N SER A 190 13.70 -21.29 6.01
CA SER A 190 13.88 -19.87 6.32
C SER A 190 15.23 -19.53 6.96
N ARG A 191 15.84 -20.51 7.66
CA ARG A 191 17.18 -20.38 8.22
C ARG A 191 18.28 -20.56 7.18
N ARG A 192 18.08 -21.49 6.24
CA ARG A 192 19.06 -21.83 5.19
C ARG A 192 19.05 -20.81 4.05
N ASP A 193 17.86 -20.41 3.63
CA ASP A 193 17.63 -19.48 2.53
C ASP A 193 16.37 -18.64 2.84
N PRO A 194 16.56 -17.42 3.39
CA PRO A 194 15.45 -16.50 3.65
C PRO A 194 14.77 -15.99 2.38
N LEU A 195 15.45 -15.98 1.23
CA LEU A 195 14.90 -15.48 -0.03
C LEU A 195 14.02 -16.51 -0.73
N ALA A 196 14.10 -17.78 -0.33
CA ALA A 196 13.23 -18.85 -0.83
C ALA A 196 11.74 -18.48 -0.80
N ALA A 197 11.30 -17.62 0.13
CA ALA A 197 9.91 -17.14 0.20
C ALA A 197 9.46 -16.40 -1.07
N LEU A 198 10.37 -15.78 -1.80
CA LEU A 198 10.03 -15.06 -3.05
C LEU A 198 9.97 -15.96 -4.27
N SER A 199 10.49 -17.18 -4.18
CA SER A 199 10.50 -18.16 -5.26
C SER A 199 9.60 -19.37 -4.98
N MET A 200 8.82 -19.34 -3.89
CA MET A 200 7.89 -20.41 -3.53
C MET A 200 6.66 -20.37 -4.45
N GLN A 201 6.13 -21.55 -4.77
CA GLN A 201 4.81 -21.67 -5.40
C GLN A 201 3.75 -21.56 -4.31
N TYR A 202 3.05 -20.43 -4.28
CA TYR A 202 1.88 -20.23 -3.45
C TYR A 202 0.62 -20.44 -4.28
N ASP A 203 -0.46 -20.85 -3.63
CA ASP A 203 -1.75 -20.98 -4.29
C ASP A 203 -2.24 -19.60 -4.74
N PRO A 204 -2.58 -19.42 -6.03
CA PRO A 204 -3.12 -18.17 -6.52
C PRO A 204 -4.45 -17.87 -5.84
N TYR A 205 -4.61 -16.65 -5.36
CA TYR A 205 -5.90 -16.18 -4.90
C TYR A 205 -6.75 -15.80 -6.10
N TRP A 206 -8.01 -16.22 -6.08
CA TRP A 206 -8.90 -16.12 -7.24
C TRP A 206 -9.35 -14.69 -7.55
N ARG A 207 -9.17 -13.74 -6.62
CA ARG A 207 -9.42 -12.31 -6.83
C ARG A 207 -8.14 -11.50 -6.96
N THR A 208 -8.19 -10.41 -7.72
CA THR A 208 -7.17 -9.36 -7.72
C THR A 208 -7.28 -8.46 -6.50
N LEU A 209 -6.25 -7.67 -6.22
CA LEU A 209 -6.28 -6.66 -5.16
C LEU A 209 -7.45 -5.67 -5.33
N ARG A 210 -7.76 -5.26 -6.56
CA ARG A 210 -8.89 -4.38 -6.91
C ARG A 210 -10.21 -4.98 -6.46
N GLN A 211 -10.43 -6.26 -6.75
CA GLN A 211 -11.66 -6.97 -6.39
C GLN A 211 -11.81 -7.09 -4.87
N VAL A 212 -10.72 -7.39 -4.15
CA VAL A 212 -10.71 -7.44 -2.68
C VAL A 212 -11.04 -6.07 -2.08
N VAL A 213 -10.36 -5.03 -2.56
CA VAL A 213 -10.55 -3.65 -2.10
C VAL A 213 -11.99 -3.17 -2.38
N ALA A 214 -12.51 -3.42 -3.57
CA ALA A 214 -13.88 -3.06 -3.93
C ALA A 214 -14.89 -3.73 -2.99
N GLN A 215 -14.73 -5.04 -2.77
CA GLN A 215 -15.59 -5.80 -1.87
C GLN A 215 -15.53 -5.26 -0.43
N MET A 216 -14.33 -5.02 0.10
CA MET A 216 -14.15 -4.55 1.48
C MET A 216 -14.61 -3.10 1.68
N GLY A 217 -14.55 -2.29 0.63
CA GLY A 217 -15.04 -0.91 0.63
C GLY A 217 -16.54 -0.79 0.37
N GLY A 218 -17.21 -1.86 -0.08
CA GLY A 218 -18.58 -1.80 -0.56
C GLY A 218 -18.73 -0.93 -1.81
N LEU A 219 -17.74 -1.00 -2.71
CA LEU A 219 -17.63 -0.20 -3.93
C LEU A 219 -17.83 -1.05 -5.18
N ALA A 220 -18.29 -0.46 -6.28
CA ALA A 220 -18.17 -1.11 -7.57
C ALA A 220 -16.70 -1.11 -8.02
N ILE A 221 -16.27 -2.18 -8.70
CA ILE A 221 -14.90 -2.30 -9.22
C ILE A 221 -14.56 -1.14 -10.17
N THR A 222 -15.55 -0.64 -10.90
CA THR A 222 -15.46 0.48 -11.85
C THR A 222 -15.25 1.84 -11.17
N ASP A 223 -15.54 1.95 -9.88
CA ASP A 223 -15.38 3.20 -9.12
C ASP A 223 -13.93 3.36 -8.62
N LEU A 224 -13.11 2.31 -8.74
CA LEU A 224 -11.70 2.34 -8.36
C LEU A 224 -10.85 2.86 -9.52
N PRO A 225 -9.81 3.67 -9.24
CA PRO A 225 -8.97 4.25 -10.28
C PRO A 225 -8.36 3.16 -11.16
N ALA A 226 -8.46 3.32 -12.48
CA ALA A 226 -7.78 2.44 -13.43
C ALA A 226 -6.27 2.53 -13.20
N GLY A 227 -5.54 1.42 -13.37
CA GLY A 227 -4.08 1.48 -13.36
C GLY A 227 -3.61 2.42 -14.45
N VAL A 228 -2.77 3.41 -14.10
CA VAL A 228 -2.01 4.15 -15.10
C VAL A 228 -1.08 3.12 -15.75
N PRO A 229 -1.10 2.95 -17.09
CA PRO A 229 -0.11 2.12 -17.77
C PRO A 229 1.26 2.64 -17.34
N LEU A 230 2.12 1.76 -16.81
CA LEU A 230 3.51 2.11 -16.60
C LEU A 230 4.06 2.55 -17.97
N PRO A 231 4.74 3.70 -18.08
CA PRO A 231 5.46 4.00 -19.31
C PRO A 231 6.37 2.82 -19.61
N GLU A 232 6.27 2.28 -20.84
CA GLU A 232 7.17 1.23 -21.30
C GLU A 232 8.60 1.69 -21.02
N GLU A 233 9.42 0.82 -20.41
CA GLU A 233 10.84 1.12 -20.23
C GLU A 233 11.40 1.47 -21.61
N PRO A 234 12.11 2.61 -21.75
CA PRO A 234 12.73 2.95 -23.02
C PRO A 234 13.64 1.78 -23.40
N THR A 235 13.33 1.14 -24.51
CA THR A 235 14.19 0.11 -25.07
C THR A 235 15.59 0.70 -25.29
N ASP A 236 16.64 -0.11 -25.09
CA ASP A 236 18.06 0.26 -25.26
C ASP A 236 18.42 0.94 -26.61
N ALA A 237 17.46 1.08 -27.54
CA ALA A 237 17.59 1.75 -28.82
C ALA A 237 17.70 3.29 -28.74
N ASP A 238 17.36 3.94 -27.62
CA ASP A 238 17.36 5.41 -27.52
C ASP A 238 18.65 6.01 -26.94
N VAL A 239 19.67 5.20 -26.61
CA VAL A 239 20.98 5.72 -26.21
C VAL A 239 21.82 6.00 -27.45
N LEU A 240 21.54 7.09 -28.14
CA LEU A 240 22.48 7.68 -29.11
C LEU A 240 23.71 8.16 -28.33
N THR A 241 24.77 7.35 -28.36
CA THR A 241 26.09 7.77 -27.90
C THR A 241 26.63 8.78 -28.91
N PRO A 242 27.07 9.99 -28.50
CA PRO A 242 27.69 10.92 -29.42
C PRO A 242 29.03 10.34 -29.91
N ASP A 243 29.24 10.39 -31.23
CA ASP A 243 30.48 9.96 -31.88
C ASP A 243 31.69 10.69 -31.27
N PRO A 244 32.80 9.98 -30.97
CA PRO A 244 34.01 10.62 -30.52
C PRO A 244 34.62 11.41 -31.70
N ASP A 245 34.58 12.73 -31.54
CA ASP A 245 35.21 13.73 -32.39
C ASP A 245 36.70 13.34 -32.64
N VAL A 246 37.02 12.95 -33.87
CA VAL A 246 38.40 12.69 -34.31
C VAL A 246 39.02 14.05 -34.67
N GLY A 247 39.32 14.84 -33.65
CA GLY A 247 40.12 16.05 -33.74
C GLY A 247 41.59 15.72 -33.52
N GLY A 248 42.28 15.34 -34.59
CA GLY A 248 43.74 15.25 -34.60
C GLY A 248 44.37 16.64 -34.71
N GLU A 249 45.26 16.98 -33.79
CA GLU A 249 46.49 17.76 -34.03
C GLU A 249 47.22 17.90 -32.68
N THR A 250 48.33 17.18 -32.53
CA THR A 250 49.34 17.49 -31.50
C THR A 250 50.50 18.13 -32.24
N ASP A 251 50.55 19.46 -32.16
CA ASP A 251 51.70 20.23 -32.60
C ASP A 251 52.88 19.98 -31.66
N ALA A 252 53.94 19.44 -32.24
CA ALA A 252 55.24 19.28 -31.62
C ALA A 252 56.03 20.58 -31.80
N ILE A 253 56.34 21.29 -30.71
CA ILE A 253 57.46 22.23 -30.67
C ILE A 253 58.21 22.08 -29.36
N ALA A 254 59.40 21.48 -29.45
CA ALA A 254 60.54 21.74 -28.59
C ALA A 254 61.83 21.50 -29.41
N SER A 255 62.23 22.50 -30.20
CA SER A 255 63.61 23.00 -30.41
C SER A 255 63.62 24.05 -31.52
#